data_AF-A0A432UIH0-F1
#
_entry.id   AF-A0A432UIH0-F1
#
_cell.length_a   1.000
_cell.length_b   1.000
_cell.length_c   1.000
_cell.angle_alpha   90.00
_cell.angle_beta   90.00
_cell.angle_gamma   90.00
#
_symmetry.space_group_name_H-M   'P 1'
#
loop_
_entity.id
_entity.type
_entity.pdbx_description
1 polymer ?
#
loop_
_entity_poly.entity_id
_entity_poly.type
_entity_poly.pdbx_seq_one_letter_code
_entity_poly.pdbx_strand_id
1 'polypeptide(L)'
;MKIAEFHRMCPNCRRIISDERLKKGLPCEKCLPKEVEYEERMEICQILNGNLKEFSELCKLDEFVEDYTKFFREKTGFSPWSLQIMWAKRVALKKSFTMIAPTGVGKTTWSIVTSAYLNGKVYFLVPTRLLVLQTVERLKKITEKRIVAYTGKKREKEEIKSGNYDILITTTNFLYRNFDIIPKPFNFVFVDDVDSLLKSAKNVDKVIQLLGFTEKDISLAMKILDLKAKIAKLGEKADKKLIERVRKYEKYLEKRRNEIENVLVVSSATSQPRSRRVKLFRELLGFEVGKSATTLRNVEDVLIYTDKDFLDETVKRIKKYGKGVFIFVSEDRGKDFVDVVVERLNESGIPTVSYEEFDPEKQEEFIEGKIWAAVGIASYRNPLARGIDLPQAVRYAVFLGVPKLKFSVRLSLAPIKLYGLLLVLRELFTEEEQLRVISYISYLKKYLSLKEELIDKYPKIKEKLEEIREFLEKHLSSEEFLEKIKSSETVSLKEENGELYVVVGDAAGYIQASGRTSRMFAGGLTKGLSLMFIDDLKALNSLRKRILLFLEDISFKVLNYDKGKELSERFGLELIEERDVERIFEVI
;
A
#
# COMPACT_ATOMS: atom_id res chain seq x y z
N MET A 1 31.65 -21.08 -26.80
CA MET A 1 33.00 -20.47 -26.72
C MET A 1 33.04 -19.65 -25.46
N LYS A 2 34.00 -19.93 -24.58
CA LYS A 2 34.26 -19.17 -23.36
C LYS A 2 34.65 -17.74 -23.70
N ILE A 3 33.82 -16.77 -23.31
CA ILE A 3 34.00 -15.35 -23.64
C ILE A 3 34.66 -14.61 -22.47
N ALA A 4 34.39 -15.03 -21.22
CA ALA A 4 34.92 -14.40 -20.03
C ALA A 4 35.12 -15.38 -18.87
N GLU A 5 35.97 -14.98 -17.91
CA GLU A 5 36.12 -15.63 -16.61
C GLU A 5 35.76 -14.68 -15.49
N PHE A 6 35.07 -15.20 -14.48
CA PHE A 6 34.61 -14.44 -13.34
C PHE A 6 35.28 -14.90 -12.05
N HIS A 7 35.99 -13.99 -11.40
CA HIS A 7 36.64 -14.25 -10.13
C HIS A 7 35.63 -14.30 -8.98
N ARG A 8 35.78 -15.28 -8.10
CA ARG A 8 34.96 -15.48 -6.88
C ARG A 8 33.47 -15.73 -7.13
N MET A 9 33.12 -16.22 -8.33
CA MET A 9 31.73 -16.43 -8.72
C MET A 9 31.30 -17.89 -8.84
N CYS A 10 32.20 -18.87 -8.67
CA CYS A 10 31.76 -20.27 -8.62
C CYS A 10 30.79 -20.49 -7.45
N PRO A 11 29.55 -20.98 -7.68
CA PRO A 11 28.53 -21.09 -6.64
C PRO A 11 28.85 -22.15 -5.58
N ASN A 12 29.80 -23.06 -5.85
CA ASN A 12 30.23 -24.07 -4.88
C ASN A 12 31.50 -23.66 -4.12
N CYS A 13 32.57 -23.25 -4.80
CA CYS A 13 33.88 -23.02 -4.15
C CYS A 13 34.35 -21.56 -4.13
N ARG A 14 33.56 -20.60 -4.64
CA ARG A 14 33.92 -19.17 -4.75
C ARG A 14 35.29 -18.92 -5.40
N ARG A 15 35.68 -19.77 -6.36
CA ARG A 15 36.86 -19.57 -7.23
C ARG A 15 36.43 -19.01 -8.58
N ILE A 16 37.37 -18.97 -9.51
CA ILE A 16 37.17 -18.58 -10.90
C ILE A 16 36.21 -19.56 -11.59
N ILE A 17 35.33 -19.03 -12.44
CA ILE A 17 34.38 -19.80 -13.25
C ILE A 17 34.19 -19.12 -14.61
N SER A 18 33.97 -19.90 -15.66
CA SER A 18 33.68 -19.39 -17.01
C SER A 18 32.24 -18.86 -17.12
N ASP A 19 32.04 -17.91 -18.06
CA ASP A 19 30.71 -17.38 -18.38
C ASP A 19 29.74 -18.47 -18.84
N GLU A 20 30.23 -19.43 -19.63
CA GLU A 20 29.44 -20.55 -20.15
C GLU A 20 28.83 -21.40 -19.03
N ARG A 21 29.64 -21.77 -18.02
CA ARG A 21 29.16 -22.60 -16.90
C ARG A 21 28.24 -21.82 -15.97
N LEU A 22 28.50 -20.54 -15.74
CA LEU A 22 27.61 -19.68 -14.97
C LEU A 22 26.23 -19.53 -15.64
N LYS A 23 26.18 -19.33 -16.97
CA LYS A 23 24.92 -19.27 -17.73
C LYS A 23 24.12 -20.55 -17.60
N LYS A 24 24.81 -21.70 -17.61
CA LYS A 24 24.22 -23.02 -17.37
C LYS A 24 23.91 -23.29 -15.89
N GLY A 25 24.23 -22.38 -14.96
CA GLY A 25 24.01 -22.59 -13.51
C GLY A 25 24.91 -23.66 -12.87
N LEU A 26 25.96 -24.10 -13.55
CA LEU A 26 26.86 -25.15 -13.09
C LEU A 26 28.00 -24.60 -12.20
N PRO A 27 28.54 -25.41 -11.27
CA PRO A 27 29.82 -25.12 -10.61
C PRO A 27 30.99 -25.11 -11.60
N CYS A 28 32.14 -24.54 -11.21
CA CYS A 28 33.33 -24.52 -12.07
C CYS A 28 33.88 -25.94 -12.34
N GLU A 29 34.72 -26.07 -13.37
CA GLU A 29 35.35 -27.34 -13.79
C GLU A 29 36.08 -28.06 -12.65
N LYS A 30 36.67 -27.32 -11.69
CA LYS A 30 37.30 -27.94 -10.51
C LYS A 30 36.31 -28.57 -9.53
N CYS A 31 35.09 -28.05 -9.47
CA CYS A 31 34.04 -28.58 -8.60
C CYS A 31 33.27 -29.71 -9.28
N LEU A 32 33.00 -29.53 -10.57
CA LEU A 32 32.23 -30.43 -11.40
C LEU A 32 32.95 -30.59 -12.75
N PRO A 33 33.88 -31.56 -12.87
CA PRO A 33 34.76 -31.70 -14.04
C PRO A 33 34.03 -31.93 -15.36
N LYS A 34 32.93 -32.69 -15.33
CA LYS A 34 32.08 -32.92 -16.51
C LYS A 34 30.90 -31.96 -16.50
N GLU A 35 30.59 -31.37 -17.64
CA GLU A 35 29.30 -30.70 -17.79
C GLU A 35 28.19 -31.74 -17.77
N VAL A 36 27.09 -31.38 -17.11
CA VAL A 36 25.90 -32.22 -16.99
C VAL A 36 24.72 -31.36 -17.39
N GLU A 37 23.81 -31.94 -18.16
CA GLU A 37 22.48 -31.39 -18.34
C GLU A 37 21.65 -31.76 -17.10
N TYR A 38 20.82 -30.83 -16.66
CA TYR A 38 19.94 -31.00 -15.51
C TYR A 38 18.68 -30.18 -15.74
N GLU A 39 17.54 -30.68 -15.27
CA GLU A 39 16.27 -29.94 -15.28
C GLU A 39 16.06 -29.27 -13.93
N GLU A 40 16.38 -29.97 -12.85
CA GLU A 40 16.26 -29.48 -11.49
C GLU A 40 17.61 -29.31 -10.81
N ARG A 41 17.78 -28.21 -10.06
CA ARG A 41 19.04 -27.95 -9.34
C ARG A 41 19.42 -29.07 -8.37
N MET A 42 18.44 -29.83 -7.90
CA MET A 42 18.64 -30.97 -7.01
C MET A 42 19.54 -32.06 -7.61
N GLU A 43 19.54 -32.22 -8.94
CA GLU A 43 20.43 -33.14 -9.63
C GLU A 43 21.90 -32.73 -9.47
N ILE A 44 22.20 -31.43 -9.54
CA ILE A 44 23.55 -30.91 -9.27
C ILE A 44 23.96 -31.23 -7.83
N CYS A 45 23.03 -31.10 -6.87
CA CYS A 45 23.28 -31.41 -5.46
C CYS A 45 23.68 -32.88 -5.26
N GLN A 46 22.98 -33.79 -5.94
CA GLN A 46 23.29 -35.23 -5.91
C GLN A 46 24.63 -35.56 -6.58
N ILE A 47 24.96 -34.89 -7.69
CA ILE A 47 26.22 -35.14 -8.43
C ILE A 47 27.43 -34.59 -7.66
N LEU A 48 27.28 -33.44 -6.98
CA LEU A 48 28.34 -32.86 -6.17
C LEU A 48 28.62 -33.62 -4.87
N ASN A 49 27.85 -34.66 -4.55
CA ASN A 49 27.94 -35.39 -3.29
C ASN A 49 29.40 -35.76 -2.95
N GLY A 50 29.88 -35.31 -1.78
CA GLY A 50 31.28 -35.40 -1.33
C GLY A 50 32.19 -34.18 -1.62
N ASN A 51 31.85 -33.31 -2.59
CA ASN A 51 32.54 -32.03 -2.88
C ASN A 51 31.62 -30.82 -2.66
N LEU A 52 30.53 -31.00 -1.92
CA LEU A 52 29.55 -29.98 -1.59
C LEU A 52 30.16 -28.97 -0.60
N LYS A 53 30.14 -27.69 -0.97
CA LYS A 53 30.64 -26.57 -0.16
C LYS A 53 29.53 -25.53 -0.01
N GLU A 54 29.69 -24.35 -0.60
CA GLU A 54 28.71 -23.26 -0.54
C GLU A 54 27.41 -23.60 -1.27
N PHE A 55 27.47 -24.51 -2.25
CA PHE A 55 26.29 -24.98 -2.97
C PHE A 55 25.31 -25.73 -2.06
N SER A 56 25.77 -26.22 -0.90
CA SER A 56 24.94 -26.93 0.08
C SER A 56 23.79 -26.07 0.63
N GLU A 57 23.95 -24.75 0.69
CA GLU A 57 22.89 -23.85 1.12
C GLU A 57 21.71 -23.84 0.13
N LEU A 58 22.01 -23.93 -1.17
CA LEU A 58 20.99 -24.03 -2.21
C LEU A 58 20.27 -25.37 -2.16
N CYS A 59 21.02 -26.46 -1.96
CA CYS A 59 20.45 -27.81 -1.83
C CYS A 59 19.48 -27.90 -0.65
N LYS A 60 19.89 -27.44 0.53
CA LYS A 60 19.04 -27.41 1.73
C LYS A 60 17.79 -26.55 1.55
N LEU A 61 17.91 -25.45 0.79
CA LEU A 61 16.78 -24.58 0.49
C LEU A 61 15.78 -25.27 -0.44
N ASP A 62 16.26 -25.95 -1.48
CA ASP A 62 15.41 -26.65 -2.44
C ASP A 62 14.74 -27.87 -1.76
N GLU A 63 15.47 -28.64 -0.94
CA GLU A 63 14.92 -29.71 -0.07
C GLU A 63 13.82 -29.20 0.87
N PHE A 64 14.07 -28.08 1.57
CA PHE A 64 13.08 -27.46 2.45
C PHE A 64 11.81 -27.08 1.68
N VAL A 65 11.95 -26.54 0.47
CA VAL A 65 10.82 -26.09 -0.34
C VAL A 65 9.99 -27.26 -0.84
N GLU A 66 10.64 -28.35 -1.25
CA GLU A 66 9.96 -29.58 -1.66
C GLU A 66 9.14 -30.17 -0.50
N ASP A 67 9.77 -30.35 0.66
CA ASP A 67 9.11 -30.87 1.86
C ASP A 67 7.98 -29.96 2.36
N TYR A 68 8.23 -28.64 2.39
CA TYR A 68 7.20 -27.65 2.72
C TYR A 68 6.01 -27.70 1.73
N THR A 69 6.28 -27.84 0.43
CA THR A 69 5.24 -27.90 -0.61
C THR A 69 4.37 -29.14 -0.44
N LYS A 70 5.00 -30.28 -0.15
CA LYS A 70 4.29 -31.54 0.16
C LYS A 70 3.42 -31.38 1.40
N PHE A 71 3.99 -30.89 2.50
CA PHE A 71 3.24 -30.64 3.74
C PHE A 71 2.08 -29.67 3.52
N PHE A 72 2.29 -28.59 2.77
CA PHE A 72 1.25 -27.61 2.46
C PHE A 72 0.09 -28.24 1.68
N ARG A 73 0.40 -29.04 0.66
CA ARG A 73 -0.61 -29.76 -0.14
C ARG A 73 -1.38 -30.77 0.70
N GLU A 74 -0.69 -31.54 1.54
CA GLU A 74 -1.32 -32.51 2.44
C GLU A 74 -2.29 -31.84 3.43
N LYS A 75 -1.94 -30.67 3.97
CA LYS A 75 -2.77 -29.98 4.98
C LYS A 75 -3.87 -29.10 4.42
N THR A 76 -3.74 -28.62 3.19
CA THR A 76 -4.69 -27.66 2.59
C THR A 76 -5.47 -28.22 1.40
N GLY A 77 -4.99 -29.28 0.76
CA GLY A 77 -5.52 -29.79 -0.50
C GLY A 77 -5.05 -29.03 -1.75
N PHE A 78 -4.29 -27.94 -1.58
CA PHE A 78 -3.85 -27.08 -2.68
C PHE A 78 -2.32 -26.96 -2.72
N SER A 79 -1.77 -26.72 -3.90
CA SER A 79 -0.36 -26.33 -4.00
C SER A 79 -0.16 -24.88 -3.55
N PRO A 80 0.92 -24.59 -2.81
CA PRO A 80 1.27 -23.22 -2.46
C PRO A 80 1.58 -22.41 -3.72
N TRP A 81 1.18 -21.14 -3.74
CA TRP A 81 1.48 -20.25 -4.86
C TRP A 81 2.95 -19.82 -4.86
N SER A 82 3.45 -19.35 -6.00
CA SER A 82 4.83 -18.87 -6.14
C SER A 82 5.22 -17.82 -5.09
N LEU A 83 4.27 -16.94 -4.70
CA LEU A 83 4.48 -15.96 -3.64
C LEU A 83 4.61 -16.60 -2.24
N GLN A 84 3.82 -17.64 -1.97
CA GLN A 84 3.88 -18.41 -0.72
C GLN A 84 5.17 -19.25 -0.63
N ILE A 85 5.63 -19.80 -1.76
CA ILE A 85 6.95 -20.44 -1.88
C ILE A 85 8.08 -19.43 -1.59
N MET A 86 7.98 -18.21 -2.12
CA MET A 86 8.96 -17.15 -1.84
C MET A 86 9.02 -16.83 -0.33
N TRP A 87 7.88 -16.75 0.35
CA TRP A 87 7.83 -16.57 1.80
C TRP A 87 8.47 -17.75 2.56
N ALA A 88 8.17 -18.99 2.15
CA ALA A 88 8.77 -20.19 2.74
C ALA A 88 10.30 -20.19 2.57
N LYS A 89 10.81 -19.84 1.38
CA LYS A 89 12.25 -19.68 1.13
C LYS A 89 12.89 -18.64 2.04
N ARG A 90 12.23 -17.51 2.31
CA ARG A 90 12.75 -16.49 3.24
C ARG A 90 12.82 -16.99 4.67
N VAL A 91 11.82 -17.74 5.12
CA VAL A 91 11.82 -18.39 6.43
C VAL A 91 12.97 -19.40 6.55
N ALA A 92 13.18 -20.25 5.53
CA ALA A 92 14.28 -21.20 5.49
C ALA A 92 15.64 -20.51 5.59
N LEU A 93 15.82 -19.40 4.87
CA LEU A 93 17.02 -18.56 4.88
C LEU A 93 17.17 -17.69 6.14
N LYS A 94 16.32 -17.88 7.15
CA LYS A 94 16.30 -17.12 8.42
C LYS A 94 16.16 -15.60 8.23
N LYS A 95 15.44 -15.18 7.18
CA LYS A 95 15.21 -13.76 6.88
C LYS A 95 13.83 -13.33 7.39
N SER A 96 13.80 -12.27 8.20
CA SER A 96 12.56 -11.61 8.60
C SER A 96 12.02 -10.71 7.49
N PHE A 97 10.69 -10.59 7.35
CA PHE A 97 10.08 -9.79 6.28
C PHE A 97 8.63 -9.38 6.55
N THR A 98 8.17 -8.41 5.76
CA THR A 98 6.76 -8.03 5.64
C THR A 98 6.09 -8.79 4.49
N MET A 99 4.90 -9.36 4.72
CA MET A 99 4.06 -9.98 3.69
C MET A 99 3.34 -8.90 2.87
N ILE A 100 4.09 -8.28 1.96
CA ILE A 100 3.55 -7.31 0.99
C ILE A 100 2.79 -8.10 -0.08
N ALA A 101 1.48 -8.14 0.08
CA ALA A 101 0.57 -8.73 -0.90
C ALA A 101 -0.86 -8.22 -0.68
N PRO A 102 -1.72 -8.28 -1.70
CA PRO A 102 -3.15 -8.02 -1.54
C PRO A 102 -3.85 -9.03 -0.60
N THR A 103 -5.12 -8.77 -0.30
CA THR A 103 -5.99 -9.75 0.38
C THR A 103 -6.28 -10.93 -0.55
N GLY A 104 -6.73 -12.05 0.01
CA GLY A 104 -7.10 -13.25 -0.78
C GLY A 104 -5.92 -14.14 -1.21
N VAL A 105 -4.66 -13.70 -1.07
CA VAL A 105 -3.48 -14.53 -1.39
C VAL A 105 -3.14 -15.65 -0.39
N GLY A 106 -4.02 -15.87 0.60
CA GLY A 106 -3.84 -16.89 1.62
C GLY A 106 -2.78 -16.59 2.68
N LYS A 107 -2.57 -15.32 3.09
CA LYS A 107 -1.58 -14.96 4.13
C LYS A 107 -1.80 -15.72 5.44
N THR A 108 -3.05 -15.76 5.90
CA THR A 108 -3.45 -16.47 7.13
C THR A 108 -3.31 -17.98 6.98
N THR A 109 -3.67 -18.55 5.83
CA THR A 109 -3.47 -19.98 5.55
C THR A 109 -1.98 -20.32 5.59
N TRP A 110 -1.17 -19.54 4.88
CA TRP A 110 0.28 -19.71 4.83
C TRP A 110 0.91 -19.60 6.22
N SER A 111 0.52 -18.62 7.04
CA SER A 111 1.11 -18.45 8.38
C SER A 111 0.73 -19.58 9.33
N ILE A 112 -0.51 -20.08 9.25
CA ILE A 112 -0.98 -21.24 10.01
C ILE A 112 -0.19 -22.49 9.61
N VAL A 113 -0.09 -22.78 8.31
CA VAL A 113 0.65 -23.95 7.81
C VAL A 113 2.14 -23.85 8.14
N THR A 114 2.75 -22.67 7.97
CA THR A 114 4.15 -22.44 8.34
C THR A 114 4.39 -22.65 9.83
N SER A 115 3.48 -22.16 10.68
CA SER A 115 3.56 -22.36 12.14
C SER A 115 3.44 -23.83 12.54
N ALA A 116 2.62 -24.60 11.83
CA ALA A 116 2.49 -26.03 12.01
C ALA A 116 3.72 -26.80 11.49
N TYR A 117 4.33 -26.34 10.40
CA TYR A 117 5.48 -26.98 9.75
C TYR A 117 6.79 -26.79 10.53
N LEU A 118 7.13 -25.54 10.88
CA LEU A 118 8.44 -25.21 11.45
C LEU A 118 8.72 -25.88 12.80
N ASN A 119 9.92 -26.40 12.97
CA ASN A 119 10.40 -26.90 14.25
C ASN A 119 10.79 -25.76 15.21
N GLY A 120 10.72 -26.04 16.51
CA GLY A 120 11.00 -25.06 17.57
C GLY A 120 9.78 -24.26 18.01
N LYS A 121 10.02 -23.19 18.79
CA LYS A 121 8.95 -22.38 19.40
C LYS A 121 8.41 -21.34 18.43
N VAL A 122 7.10 -21.37 18.24
CA VAL A 122 6.34 -20.42 17.42
C VAL A 122 5.51 -19.49 18.30
N TYR A 123 5.50 -18.20 17.98
CA TYR A 123 4.56 -17.23 18.54
C TYR A 123 3.69 -16.63 17.44
N PHE A 124 2.39 -16.92 17.47
CA PHE A 124 1.38 -16.34 16.61
C PHE A 124 0.62 -15.22 17.32
N LEU A 125 0.76 -13.99 16.82
CA LEU A 125 0.12 -12.78 17.36
C LEU A 125 -1.02 -12.32 16.47
N VAL A 126 -2.21 -12.19 17.05
CA VAL A 126 -3.43 -11.73 16.35
C VAL A 126 -4.03 -10.49 17.03
N PRO A 127 -4.86 -9.68 16.36
CA PRO A 127 -5.40 -8.47 16.97
C PRO A 127 -6.52 -8.75 18.00
N THR A 128 -7.30 -9.83 17.85
CA THR A 128 -8.50 -10.09 18.66
C THR A 128 -8.52 -11.48 19.28
N ARG A 129 -9.28 -11.65 20.38
CA ARG A 129 -9.49 -12.95 21.03
C ARG A 129 -10.23 -13.96 20.16
N LEU A 130 -11.16 -13.48 19.32
CA LEU A 130 -11.87 -14.33 18.37
C LEU A 130 -10.88 -14.98 17.39
N LEU A 131 -9.94 -14.21 16.85
CA LEU A 131 -8.89 -14.74 15.98
C LEU A 131 -7.96 -15.71 16.72
N VAL A 132 -7.72 -15.52 18.03
CA VAL A 132 -6.97 -16.53 18.82
C VAL A 132 -7.69 -17.88 18.75
N LEU A 133 -9.00 -17.90 19.03
CA LEU A 133 -9.80 -19.13 19.00
C LEU A 133 -9.83 -19.77 17.60
N GLN A 134 -10.04 -18.98 16.56
CA GLN A 134 -10.06 -19.46 15.17
C GLN A 134 -8.71 -20.05 14.75
N THR A 135 -7.60 -19.40 15.12
CA THR A 135 -6.24 -19.90 14.81
C THR A 135 -5.95 -21.18 15.56
N VAL A 136 -6.35 -21.30 16.84
CA VAL A 136 -6.23 -22.57 17.61
C VAL A 136 -7.00 -23.68 16.92
N GLU A 137 -8.26 -23.44 16.54
CA GLU A 137 -9.11 -24.44 15.91
C GLU A 137 -8.50 -24.94 14.60
N ARG A 138 -7.99 -24.02 13.76
CA ARG A 138 -7.36 -24.37 12.48
C ARG A 138 -6.04 -25.12 12.68
N LEU A 139 -5.19 -24.70 13.61
CA LEU A 139 -3.92 -25.37 13.88
C LEU A 139 -4.11 -26.79 14.40
N LYS A 140 -5.06 -27.00 15.32
CA LYS A 140 -5.38 -28.33 15.86
C LYS A 140 -5.81 -29.34 14.78
N LYS A 141 -6.37 -28.87 13.67
CA LYS A 141 -6.76 -29.74 12.53
C LYS A 141 -5.56 -30.20 11.69
N ILE A 142 -4.42 -29.53 11.77
CA ILE A 142 -3.29 -29.76 10.87
C ILE A 142 -1.99 -30.17 11.58
N THR A 143 -1.90 -30.07 12.91
CA THR A 143 -0.71 -30.43 13.69
C THR A 143 -1.04 -30.98 15.07
N GLU A 144 -0.24 -31.94 15.53
CA GLU A 144 -0.25 -32.51 16.88
C GLU A 144 0.65 -31.75 17.87
N LYS A 145 1.27 -30.64 17.42
CA LYS A 145 2.10 -29.78 18.27
C LYS A 145 1.33 -29.26 19.48
N ARG A 146 2.04 -29.05 20.60
CA ARG A 146 1.45 -28.52 21.81
C ARG A 146 1.14 -27.03 21.65
N ILE A 147 -0.15 -26.72 21.46
CA ILE A 147 -0.66 -25.36 21.29
C ILE A 147 -1.15 -24.82 22.63
N VAL A 148 -0.64 -23.65 23.03
CA VAL A 148 -1.12 -22.88 24.18
C VAL A 148 -1.65 -21.54 23.70
N ALA A 149 -2.82 -21.15 24.19
CA ALA A 149 -3.45 -19.90 23.81
C ALA A 149 -4.02 -19.15 25.02
N TYR A 150 -4.01 -17.82 24.95
CA TYR A 150 -4.61 -16.99 25.99
C TYR A 150 -5.99 -16.47 25.57
N THR A 151 -7.04 -16.99 26.20
CA THR A 151 -8.44 -16.56 26.01
C THR A 151 -8.91 -15.67 27.16
N GLY A 152 -8.20 -15.65 28.28
CA GLY A 152 -8.49 -14.81 29.44
C GLY A 152 -8.43 -15.52 30.80
N LYS A 153 -8.09 -16.81 30.82
CA LYS A 153 -8.12 -17.62 32.04
C LYS A 153 -6.78 -17.57 32.75
N LYS A 154 -6.79 -17.55 34.10
CA LYS A 154 -5.56 -17.54 34.92
C LYS A 154 -4.68 -18.77 34.64
N ARG A 155 -5.29 -19.96 34.49
CA ARG A 155 -4.57 -21.22 34.19
C ARG A 155 -3.75 -21.15 32.90
N GLU A 156 -4.28 -20.53 31.85
CA GLU A 156 -3.58 -20.34 30.58
C GLU A 156 -2.32 -19.49 30.76
N LYS A 157 -2.38 -18.46 31.62
CA LYS A 157 -1.25 -17.58 31.89
C LYS A 157 -0.10 -18.31 32.59
N GLU A 158 -0.41 -19.22 33.52
CA GLU A 158 0.59 -20.07 34.17
C GLU A 158 1.20 -21.07 33.18
N GLU A 159 0.40 -21.63 32.27
CA GLU A 159 0.90 -22.52 31.23
C GLU A 159 1.85 -21.78 30.27
N ILE A 160 1.53 -20.53 29.90
CA ILE A 160 2.43 -19.66 29.13
C ILE A 160 3.74 -19.42 29.87
N LYS A 161 3.67 -19.16 31.19
CA LYS A 161 4.85 -18.93 32.02
C LYS A 161 5.75 -20.16 32.11
N SER A 162 5.16 -21.37 32.09
CA SER A 162 5.92 -22.63 32.10
C SER A 162 6.82 -22.81 30.87
N GLY A 163 6.48 -22.18 29.75
CA GLY A 163 7.22 -22.32 28.49
C GLY A 163 7.13 -23.69 27.84
N ASN A 164 6.27 -24.58 28.35
CA ASN A 164 6.10 -25.94 27.83
C ASN A 164 5.03 -25.95 26.73
N TYR A 165 5.38 -25.45 25.56
CA TYR A 165 4.56 -25.42 24.35
C TYR A 165 5.43 -25.27 23.11
N ASP A 166 4.90 -25.74 21.98
CA ASP A 166 5.50 -25.56 20.66
C ASP A 166 4.97 -24.28 20.00
N ILE A 167 3.67 -24.02 20.14
CA ILE A 167 2.99 -22.88 19.52
C ILE A 167 2.25 -22.07 20.59
N LEU A 168 2.61 -20.80 20.73
CA LEU A 168 1.90 -19.82 21.55
C LEU A 168 1.01 -18.93 20.68
N ILE A 169 -0.25 -18.76 21.06
CA ILE A 169 -1.19 -17.89 20.35
C ILE A 169 -1.82 -16.89 21.32
N THR A 170 -1.56 -15.60 21.10
CA THR A 170 -2.14 -14.56 21.96
C THR A 170 -2.49 -13.31 21.16
N THR A 171 -3.16 -12.37 21.82
CA THR A 171 -3.39 -11.07 21.22
C THR A 171 -2.17 -10.17 21.35
N THR A 172 -2.01 -9.21 20.43
CA THR A 172 -0.99 -8.15 20.55
C THR A 172 -1.07 -7.41 21.89
N ASN A 173 -2.27 -7.20 22.43
CA ASN A 173 -2.46 -6.58 23.75
C ASN A 173 -1.96 -7.49 24.91
N PHE A 174 -2.08 -8.81 24.78
CA PHE A 174 -1.51 -9.72 25.77
C PHE A 174 0.01 -9.61 25.82
N LEU A 175 0.68 -9.60 24.66
CA LEU A 175 2.12 -9.36 24.56
C LEU A 175 2.51 -8.04 25.24
N TYR A 176 1.75 -6.97 24.98
CA TYR A 176 2.01 -5.67 25.60
C TYR A 176 1.96 -5.73 27.12
N ARG A 177 0.95 -6.38 27.71
CA ARG A 177 0.75 -6.39 29.17
C ARG A 177 1.58 -7.42 29.93
N ASN A 178 2.00 -8.50 29.27
CA ASN A 178 2.55 -9.69 29.93
C ASN A 178 3.90 -10.11 29.34
N PHE A 179 4.66 -9.17 28.78
CA PHE A 179 5.90 -9.45 28.07
C PHE A 179 6.94 -10.23 28.91
N ASP A 180 7.02 -9.93 30.21
CA ASP A 180 8.08 -10.46 31.08
C ASP A 180 7.86 -11.93 31.46
N ILE A 181 6.62 -12.40 31.43
CA ILE A 181 6.30 -13.79 31.76
C ILE A 181 6.45 -14.75 30.58
N ILE A 182 6.64 -14.23 29.36
CA ILE A 182 6.71 -15.04 28.15
C ILE A 182 8.16 -15.52 27.98
N PRO A 183 8.43 -16.84 28.01
CA PRO A 183 9.76 -17.38 27.80
C PRO A 183 10.27 -17.11 26.37
N LYS A 184 11.50 -16.63 26.27
CA LYS A 184 12.18 -16.21 25.02
C LYS A 184 13.48 -17.04 24.88
N PRO A 185 14.03 -17.20 23.67
CA PRO A 185 13.55 -16.70 22.38
C PRO A 185 12.53 -17.61 21.68
N PHE A 186 11.91 -17.11 20.62
CA PHE A 186 11.08 -17.87 19.67
C PHE A 186 11.81 -18.02 18.34
N ASN A 187 11.70 -19.20 17.73
CA ASN A 187 12.27 -19.50 16.41
C ASN A 187 11.50 -18.78 15.30
N PHE A 188 10.19 -18.63 15.46
CA PHE A 188 9.32 -17.95 14.52
C PHE A 188 8.27 -17.11 15.24
N VAL A 189 8.15 -15.84 14.87
CA VAL A 189 7.12 -14.94 15.35
C VAL A 189 6.32 -14.45 14.16
N PHE A 190 5.02 -14.70 14.17
CA PHE A 190 4.09 -14.19 13.17
C PHE A 190 3.19 -13.11 13.76
N VAL A 191 3.03 -11.99 13.07
CA VAL A 191 2.12 -10.90 13.46
C VAL A 191 1.10 -10.69 12.35
N ASP A 192 -0.14 -11.07 12.63
CA ASP A 192 -1.24 -11.05 11.65
C ASP A 192 -1.70 -9.63 11.31
N ASP A 193 -1.70 -8.72 12.31
CA ASP A 193 -2.05 -7.31 12.13
C ASP A 193 -0.96 -6.40 12.70
N VAL A 194 -0.21 -5.78 11.80
CA VAL A 194 0.84 -4.82 12.13
C VAL A 194 0.30 -3.53 12.72
N ASP A 195 -0.89 -3.07 12.31
CA ASP A 195 -1.43 -1.83 12.83
C ASP A 195 -1.72 -1.97 14.34
N SER A 196 -2.23 -3.14 14.79
CA SER A 196 -2.34 -3.45 16.22
C SER A 196 -1.00 -3.41 16.96
N LEU A 197 0.08 -3.92 16.33
CA LEU A 197 1.42 -3.93 16.91
C LEU A 197 1.94 -2.50 17.08
N LEU A 198 1.78 -1.68 16.05
CA LEU A 198 2.34 -0.33 15.98
C LEU A 198 1.58 0.72 16.80
N LYS A 199 0.44 0.38 17.40
CA LYS A 199 -0.26 1.24 18.38
C LYS A 199 0.63 1.65 19.55
N SER A 200 1.60 0.83 19.93
CA SER A 200 2.58 1.15 20.97
C SER A 200 4.01 1.02 20.46
N ALA A 201 4.79 2.08 20.58
CA ALA A 201 6.19 2.08 20.19
C ALA A 201 7.02 1.00 20.95
N LYS A 202 6.63 0.69 22.20
CA LYS A 202 7.29 -0.34 23.02
C LYS A 202 7.05 -1.76 22.49
N ASN A 203 6.01 -2.01 21.71
CA ASN A 203 5.75 -3.34 21.14
C ASN A 203 6.80 -3.73 20.10
N VAL A 204 7.39 -2.76 19.40
CA VAL A 204 8.46 -3.01 18.44
C VAL A 204 9.67 -3.63 19.15
N ASP A 205 10.12 -3.02 20.24
CA ASP A 205 11.20 -3.53 21.09
C ASP A 205 10.89 -4.95 21.59
N LYS A 206 9.67 -5.15 22.09
CA LYS A 206 9.23 -6.44 22.62
C LYS A 206 9.33 -7.54 21.58
N VAL A 207 8.81 -7.32 20.37
CA VAL A 207 8.87 -8.32 19.29
C VAL A 207 10.32 -8.59 18.87
N ILE A 208 11.17 -7.56 18.80
CA ILE A 208 12.59 -7.73 18.49
C ILE A 208 13.28 -8.57 19.57
N GLN A 209 12.98 -8.35 20.84
CA GLN A 209 13.49 -9.15 21.95
C GLN A 209 12.94 -10.59 21.97
N LEU A 210 11.74 -10.85 21.46
CA LEU A 210 11.25 -12.23 21.29
C LEU A 210 12.17 -13.06 20.38
N LEU A 211 12.86 -12.43 19.45
CA LEU A 211 13.82 -13.06 18.55
C LEU A 211 15.23 -13.21 19.17
N GLY A 212 15.44 -12.79 20.42
CA GLY A 212 16.74 -12.91 21.11
C GLY A 212 17.68 -11.70 20.97
N PHE A 213 17.20 -10.58 20.45
CA PHE A 213 17.93 -9.31 20.55
C PHE A 213 17.87 -8.76 21.98
N THR A 214 18.95 -8.11 22.40
CA THR A 214 19.08 -7.51 23.73
C THR A 214 18.64 -6.04 23.74
N GLU A 215 18.39 -5.47 24.93
CA GLU A 215 18.14 -4.03 25.06
C GLU A 215 19.32 -3.18 24.56
N LYS A 216 20.54 -3.71 24.70
CA LYS A 216 21.75 -3.08 24.16
C LYS A 216 21.70 -2.99 22.64
N ASP A 217 21.27 -4.06 21.96
CA ASP A 217 21.12 -4.08 20.50
C ASP A 217 20.12 -3.01 20.04
N ILE A 218 18.98 -2.93 20.73
CA ILE A 218 17.91 -1.95 20.44
C ILE A 218 18.40 -0.51 20.68
N SER A 219 19.06 -0.26 21.82
CA SER A 219 19.62 1.06 22.14
C SER A 219 20.67 1.50 21.12
N LEU A 220 21.52 0.58 20.68
CA LEU A 220 22.52 0.85 19.66
C LEU A 220 21.89 1.17 18.30
N ALA A 221 20.85 0.43 17.89
CA ALA A 221 20.11 0.71 16.67
C ALA A 221 19.42 2.08 16.72
N MET A 222 18.80 2.46 17.84
CA MET A 222 18.26 3.81 18.04
C MET A 222 19.34 4.89 17.89
N LYS A 223 20.52 4.65 18.47
CA LYS A 223 21.66 5.57 18.37
C LYS A 223 22.17 5.72 16.94
N ILE A 224 22.19 4.63 16.15
CA ILE A 224 22.51 4.70 14.71
C ILE A 224 21.50 5.61 13.99
N LEU A 225 20.20 5.45 14.26
CA LEU A 225 19.17 6.30 13.66
C LEU A 225 19.38 7.78 14.02
N ASP A 226 19.82 8.09 15.24
CA ASP A 226 20.11 9.48 15.67
C ASP A 226 21.32 10.05 14.94
N LEU A 227 22.39 9.27 14.84
CA LEU A 227 23.61 9.68 14.15
C LEU A 227 23.38 9.87 12.65
N LYS A 228 22.66 8.97 11.99
CA LYS A 228 22.29 9.11 10.57
C LYS A 228 21.47 10.38 10.31
N ALA A 229 20.51 10.70 11.19
CA ALA A 229 19.72 11.92 11.07
C ALA A 229 20.58 13.19 11.27
N LYS A 230 21.53 13.17 12.21
CA LYS A 230 22.49 14.27 12.41
C LYS A 230 23.40 14.46 11.19
N ILE A 231 23.95 13.38 10.63
CA ILE A 231 24.79 13.41 9.43
C ILE A 231 24.00 14.00 8.26
N ALA A 232 22.77 13.53 8.02
CA ALA A 232 21.91 14.05 6.96
C ALA A 232 21.63 15.56 7.10
N LYS A 233 21.49 16.06 8.34
CA LYS A 233 21.29 17.50 8.60
C LYS A 233 22.55 18.32 8.36
N LEU A 234 23.74 17.76 8.64
CA LEU A 234 25.02 18.43 8.49
C LEU A 234 25.55 18.40 7.04
N GLY A 235 25.13 17.41 6.24
CA GLY A 235 25.59 17.24 4.87
C GLY A 235 27.11 17.05 4.81
N GLU A 236 27.78 17.80 3.93
CA GLU A 236 29.24 17.75 3.77
C GLU A 236 30.02 18.24 5.01
N LYS A 237 29.36 18.96 5.93
CA LYS A 237 29.96 19.41 7.19
C LYS A 237 29.97 18.34 8.28
N ALA A 238 29.51 17.12 7.98
CA ALA A 238 29.50 16.02 8.94
C ALA A 238 30.92 15.51 9.24
N ASP A 239 31.26 15.44 10.53
CA ASP A 239 32.56 14.92 10.99
C ASP A 239 32.78 13.46 10.56
N LYS A 240 33.94 13.17 9.96
CA LYS A 240 34.37 11.81 9.59
C LYS A 240 34.32 10.84 10.77
N LYS A 241 34.61 11.28 12.00
CA LYS A 241 34.52 10.45 13.21
C LYS A 241 33.08 9.98 13.50
N LEU A 242 32.07 10.78 13.16
CA LEU A 242 30.66 10.37 13.30
C LEU A 242 30.32 9.25 12.32
N ILE A 243 30.79 9.35 11.09
CA ILE A 243 30.57 8.35 10.03
C ILE A 243 31.24 7.02 10.42
N GLU A 244 32.49 7.05 10.88
CA GLU A 244 33.20 5.85 11.36
C GLU A 244 32.49 5.19 12.55
N ARG A 245 31.97 6.00 13.48
CA ARG A 245 31.21 5.50 14.63
C ARG A 245 29.94 4.78 14.20
N VAL A 246 29.22 5.30 13.20
CA VAL A 246 28.04 4.63 12.62
C VAL A 246 28.44 3.30 12.00
N ARG A 247 29.47 3.26 11.16
CA ARG A 247 29.97 2.03 10.52
C ARG A 247 30.35 0.96 11.55
N LYS A 248 31.00 1.34 12.65
CA LYS A 248 31.36 0.42 13.75
C LYS A 248 30.11 -0.21 14.39
N TYR A 249 29.07 0.58 14.62
CA TYR A 249 27.84 0.10 15.21
C TYR A 249 27.03 -0.77 14.25
N GLU A 250 26.98 -0.42 12.96
CA GLU A 250 26.36 -1.23 11.92
C GLU A 250 27.01 -2.61 11.82
N LYS A 251 28.34 -2.68 11.80
CA LYS A 251 29.08 -3.95 11.78
C LYS A 251 28.78 -4.83 12.99
N TYR A 252 28.60 -4.24 14.18
CA TYR A 252 28.19 -4.97 15.37
C TYR A 252 26.77 -5.54 15.23
N LEU A 253 25.81 -4.73 14.77
CA LEU A 253 24.42 -5.18 14.58
C LEU A 253 24.29 -6.21 13.45
N GLU A 254 25.10 -6.10 12.40
CA GLU A 254 25.18 -7.09 11.33
C GLU A 254 25.66 -8.44 11.86
N LYS A 255 26.71 -8.44 12.70
CA LYS A 255 27.17 -9.67 13.37
C LYS A 255 26.05 -10.27 14.24
N ARG A 256 25.38 -9.44 15.06
CA ARG A 256 24.26 -9.88 15.91
C ARG A 256 23.11 -10.45 15.09
N ARG A 257 22.80 -9.84 13.94
CA ARG A 257 21.76 -10.33 13.02
C ARG A 257 22.10 -11.70 12.46
N ASN A 258 23.36 -11.93 12.09
CA ASN A 258 23.81 -13.23 11.58
C ASN A 258 23.88 -14.32 12.66
N GLU A 259 24.04 -13.94 13.94
CA GLU A 259 23.96 -14.85 15.09
C GLU A 259 22.53 -15.25 15.46
N ILE A 260 21.52 -14.52 14.97
CA ILE A 260 20.11 -14.76 15.30
C ILE A 260 19.41 -15.45 14.12
N GLU A 261 19.11 -16.72 14.30
CA GLU A 261 18.38 -17.54 13.33
C GLU A 261 16.84 -17.42 13.45
N ASN A 262 16.36 -16.55 14.34
CA ASN A 262 14.95 -16.40 14.64
C ASN A 262 14.27 -15.46 13.63
N VAL A 263 13.08 -15.83 13.16
CA VAL A 263 12.39 -15.13 12.07
C VAL A 263 11.15 -14.41 12.56
N LEU A 264 11.02 -13.14 12.18
CA LEU A 264 9.78 -12.37 12.30
C LEU A 264 9.13 -12.20 10.93
N VAL A 265 7.87 -12.60 10.84
CA VAL A 265 7.02 -12.30 9.69
C VAL A 265 5.85 -11.46 10.15
N VAL A 266 5.61 -10.36 9.44
CA VAL A 266 4.51 -9.46 9.74
C VAL A 266 3.65 -9.23 8.51
N SER A 267 2.34 -9.13 8.68
CA SER A 267 1.45 -8.71 7.59
C SER A 267 1.75 -7.27 7.15
N SER A 268 1.40 -6.92 5.92
CA SER A 268 1.48 -5.53 5.44
C SER A 268 0.61 -4.58 6.28
N ALA A 269 1.10 -3.36 6.54
CA ALA A 269 0.32 -2.35 7.26
C ALA A 269 -0.76 -1.73 6.35
N THR A 270 -1.95 -1.48 6.90
CA THR A 270 -3.01 -0.72 6.23
C THR A 270 -2.74 0.78 6.32
N SER A 271 -2.19 1.23 7.45
CA SER A 271 -1.85 2.63 7.71
C SER A 271 -0.35 2.91 7.56
N GLN A 272 0.01 4.17 7.26
CA GLN A 272 1.42 4.57 7.21
C GLN A 272 2.01 4.58 8.63
N PRO A 273 3.04 3.79 8.94
CA PRO A 273 3.70 3.82 10.23
C PRO A 273 4.34 5.19 10.48
N ARG A 274 3.91 5.90 11.53
CA ARG A 274 4.47 7.21 11.90
C ARG A 274 5.64 7.13 12.89
N SER A 275 5.72 6.05 13.67
CA SER A 275 6.71 5.92 14.73
C SER A 275 8.11 5.68 14.16
N ARG A 276 9.08 6.44 14.66
CA ARG A 276 10.50 6.25 14.35
C ARG A 276 11.01 4.88 14.77
N ARG A 277 10.38 4.24 15.78
CA ARG A 277 10.77 2.89 16.23
C ARG A 277 10.54 1.81 15.18
N VAL A 278 9.63 2.00 14.22
CA VAL A 278 9.43 1.03 13.12
C VAL A 278 10.71 0.84 12.31
N LYS A 279 11.58 1.85 12.25
CA LYS A 279 12.88 1.78 11.57
C LYS A 279 13.84 0.77 12.22
N LEU A 280 13.59 0.34 13.46
CA LEU A 280 14.39 -0.69 14.11
C LEU A 280 14.34 -2.03 13.37
N PHE A 281 13.22 -2.38 12.74
CA PHE A 281 13.14 -3.58 11.90
C PHE A 281 14.15 -3.55 10.76
N ARG A 282 14.40 -2.38 10.17
CA ARG A 282 15.43 -2.25 9.13
C ARG A 282 16.83 -2.41 9.70
N GLU A 283 17.14 -1.69 10.77
CA GLU A 283 18.50 -1.68 11.32
C GLU A 283 18.89 -3.02 11.98
N LEU A 284 17.93 -3.75 12.55
CA LEU A 284 18.18 -5.02 13.25
C LEU A 284 17.85 -6.26 12.42
N LEU A 285 16.79 -6.23 11.62
CA LEU A 285 16.26 -7.40 10.91
C LEU A 285 16.36 -7.30 9.38
N GLY A 286 16.75 -6.13 8.84
CA GLY A 286 16.98 -5.95 7.40
C GLY A 286 15.71 -5.81 6.56
N PHE A 287 14.56 -5.49 7.15
CA PHE A 287 13.32 -5.24 6.40
C PHE A 287 12.58 -3.99 6.88
N GLU A 288 11.74 -3.43 6.01
CA GLU A 288 10.85 -2.32 6.35
C GLU A 288 9.38 -2.78 6.37
N VAL A 289 8.61 -2.16 7.27
CA VAL A 289 7.16 -2.30 7.30
C VAL A 289 6.58 -1.23 6.39
N GLY A 290 6.18 -1.64 5.19
CA GLY A 290 5.53 -0.78 4.21
C GLY A 290 4.02 -0.90 4.26
N LYS A 291 3.34 0.17 3.83
CA LYS A 291 1.92 0.11 3.46
C LYS A 291 1.78 -0.91 2.32
N SER A 292 0.71 -1.70 2.30
CA SER A 292 0.28 -2.40 1.09
C SER A 292 -0.20 -1.38 0.06
N ALA A 293 0.74 -0.69 -0.59
CA ALA A 293 0.47 0.20 -1.71
C ALA A 293 0.49 -0.65 -2.97
N THR A 294 -0.62 -1.31 -3.26
CA THR A 294 -0.90 -1.73 -4.63
C THR A 294 -1.91 -0.72 -5.18
N THR A 295 -1.42 0.31 -5.87
CA THR A 295 -2.20 1.05 -6.88
C THR A 295 -2.27 0.22 -8.17
N LEU A 296 -2.41 -1.10 -8.03
CA LEU A 296 -2.65 -1.99 -9.16
C LEU A 296 -4.10 -1.76 -9.55
N ARG A 297 -4.29 -1.23 -10.75
CA ARG A 297 -5.58 -0.82 -11.29
C ARG A 297 -5.67 -1.36 -12.72
N ASN A 298 -6.61 -2.26 -12.96
CA ASN A 298 -6.98 -2.69 -14.31
C ASN A 298 -8.36 -2.12 -14.61
N VAL A 299 -8.42 -0.81 -14.83
CA VAL A 299 -9.67 -0.10 -15.07
C VAL A 299 -9.60 0.54 -16.44
N GLU A 300 -10.64 0.35 -17.25
CA GLU A 300 -10.80 1.12 -18.48
C GLU A 300 -11.39 2.49 -18.14
N ASP A 301 -10.71 3.56 -18.54
CA ASP A 301 -11.11 4.95 -18.29
C ASP A 301 -11.81 5.54 -19.52
N VAL A 302 -13.13 5.72 -19.45
CA VAL A 302 -13.95 6.17 -20.57
C VAL A 302 -14.59 7.52 -20.25
N LEU A 303 -14.32 8.51 -21.10
CA LEU A 303 -14.89 9.86 -21.03
C LEU A 303 -16.16 9.95 -21.90
N ILE A 304 -17.18 10.63 -21.40
CA ILE A 304 -18.44 10.89 -22.09
C ILE A 304 -18.64 12.40 -22.20
N TYR A 305 -18.68 12.90 -23.43
CA TYR A 305 -18.92 14.32 -23.71
C TYR A 305 -20.25 14.48 -24.44
N THR A 306 -21.20 15.10 -23.77
CA THR A 306 -22.58 15.24 -24.25
C THR A 306 -23.21 16.51 -23.70
N ASP A 307 -24.13 17.10 -24.47
CA ASP A 307 -24.97 18.22 -24.00
C ASP A 307 -26.24 17.74 -23.29
N LYS A 308 -26.50 16.43 -23.29
CA LYS A 308 -27.66 15.84 -22.64
C LYS A 308 -27.50 15.86 -21.12
N ASP A 309 -28.63 15.75 -20.42
CA ASP A 309 -28.62 15.66 -18.96
C ASP A 309 -27.85 14.42 -18.47
N PHE A 310 -26.93 14.64 -17.53
CA PHE A 310 -26.02 13.59 -17.06
C PHE A 310 -26.74 12.55 -16.21
N LEU A 311 -27.79 12.92 -15.48
CA LEU A 311 -28.57 11.98 -14.66
C LEU A 311 -29.36 11.04 -15.56
N ASP A 312 -30.01 11.58 -16.59
CA ASP A 312 -30.77 10.79 -17.57
C ASP A 312 -29.87 9.82 -18.34
N GLU A 313 -28.70 10.27 -18.78
CA GLU A 313 -27.72 9.41 -19.44
C GLU A 313 -27.15 8.36 -18.47
N THR A 314 -26.98 8.69 -17.19
CA THR A 314 -26.58 7.73 -16.16
C THR A 314 -27.65 6.66 -15.96
N VAL A 315 -28.93 7.03 -15.87
CA VAL A 315 -30.05 6.08 -15.77
C VAL A 315 -30.05 5.11 -16.96
N LYS A 316 -29.89 5.62 -18.19
CA LYS A 316 -29.84 4.77 -19.41
C LYS A 316 -28.70 3.77 -19.35
N ARG A 317 -27.50 4.21 -18.96
CA ARG A 317 -26.30 3.36 -18.88
C ARG A 317 -26.44 2.32 -17.78
N ILE A 318 -26.97 2.67 -16.62
CA ILE A 318 -27.18 1.69 -15.54
C ILE A 318 -28.21 0.64 -15.92
N LYS A 319 -29.32 1.04 -16.58
CA LYS A 319 -30.30 0.08 -17.11
C LYS A 319 -29.70 -0.87 -18.15
N LYS A 320 -28.70 -0.41 -18.89
CA LYS A 320 -28.04 -1.19 -19.94
C LYS A 320 -26.96 -2.13 -19.38
N TYR A 321 -26.05 -1.62 -18.56
CA TYR A 321 -24.89 -2.38 -18.07
C TYR A 321 -25.17 -3.15 -16.77
N GLY A 322 -26.26 -2.81 -16.07
CA GLY A 322 -26.72 -3.52 -14.88
C GLY A 322 -26.14 -3.01 -13.56
N LYS A 323 -26.34 -3.82 -12.52
CA LYS A 323 -26.04 -3.52 -11.11
C LYS A 323 -24.54 -3.48 -10.78
N GLY A 324 -24.21 -3.03 -9.57
CA GLY A 324 -22.84 -3.02 -9.04
C GLY A 324 -22.11 -1.70 -9.29
N VAL A 325 -22.83 -0.58 -9.19
CA VAL A 325 -22.36 0.74 -9.61
C VAL A 325 -22.02 1.62 -8.42
N PHE A 326 -20.84 2.24 -8.44
CA PHE A 326 -20.57 3.39 -7.57
C PHE A 326 -20.68 4.68 -8.38
N ILE A 327 -21.54 5.58 -7.95
CA ILE A 327 -21.75 6.87 -8.59
C ILE A 327 -21.08 7.93 -7.73
N PHE A 328 -20.26 8.76 -8.37
CA PHE A 328 -19.49 9.79 -7.71
C PHE A 328 -19.86 11.17 -8.25
N VAL A 329 -20.17 12.08 -7.33
CA VAL A 329 -20.33 13.50 -7.63
C VAL A 329 -19.06 14.25 -7.24
N SER A 330 -18.80 15.38 -7.90
CA SER A 330 -17.64 16.22 -7.58
C SER A 330 -17.81 16.89 -6.21
N GLU A 331 -16.70 17.12 -5.50
CA GLU A 331 -16.71 17.65 -4.12
C GLU A 331 -17.41 19.00 -3.99
N ASP A 332 -17.40 19.79 -5.07
CA ASP A 332 -18.06 21.09 -5.13
C ASP A 332 -19.58 21.06 -5.25
N ARG A 333 -20.18 19.94 -5.66
CA ARG A 333 -21.64 19.76 -5.66
C ARG A 333 -22.18 19.32 -4.31
N GLY A 334 -21.30 18.82 -3.43
CA GLY A 334 -21.62 18.52 -2.04
C GLY A 334 -22.65 17.42 -1.85
N LYS A 335 -23.23 17.39 -0.65
CA LYS A 335 -24.19 16.37 -0.21
C LYS A 335 -25.56 16.56 -0.88
N ASP A 336 -26.05 17.79 -0.99
CA ASP A 336 -27.39 18.06 -1.51
C ASP A 336 -27.58 17.45 -2.91
N PHE A 337 -26.53 17.46 -3.74
CA PHE A 337 -26.58 16.82 -5.05
C PHE A 337 -26.51 15.29 -4.99
N VAL A 338 -25.90 14.68 -3.96
CA VAL A 338 -25.98 13.23 -3.72
C VAL A 338 -27.43 12.82 -3.51
N ASP A 339 -28.16 13.56 -2.68
CA ASP A 339 -29.56 13.25 -2.37
C ASP A 339 -30.45 13.35 -3.62
N VAL A 340 -30.26 14.39 -4.44
CA VAL A 340 -30.93 14.54 -5.75
C VAL A 340 -30.66 13.35 -6.69
N VAL A 341 -29.41 12.87 -6.75
CA VAL A 341 -29.03 11.73 -7.58
C VAL A 341 -29.71 10.44 -7.10
N VAL A 342 -29.74 10.22 -5.78
CA VAL A 342 -30.38 9.05 -5.16
C VAL A 342 -31.87 9.04 -5.44
N GLU A 343 -32.56 10.17 -5.25
CA GLU A 343 -34.00 10.29 -5.53
C GLU A 343 -34.31 9.99 -7.00
N ARG A 344 -33.60 10.65 -7.93
CA ARG A 344 -33.81 10.49 -9.38
C ARG A 344 -33.61 9.05 -9.87
N LEU A 345 -32.62 8.34 -9.31
CA LEU A 345 -32.35 6.95 -9.66
C LEU A 345 -33.42 6.00 -9.12
N ASN A 346 -33.86 6.20 -7.87
CA ASN A 346 -34.92 5.41 -7.28
C ASN A 346 -36.26 5.61 -8.02
N GLU A 347 -36.62 6.85 -8.37
CA GLU A 347 -37.79 7.15 -9.21
C GLU A 347 -37.73 6.46 -10.58
N SER A 348 -36.52 6.29 -11.11
CA SER A 348 -36.29 5.62 -12.39
C SER A 348 -36.30 4.09 -12.31
N GLY A 349 -36.58 3.53 -11.12
CA GLY A 349 -36.62 2.09 -10.85
C GLY A 349 -35.24 1.45 -10.63
N ILE A 350 -34.23 2.24 -10.24
CA ILE A 350 -32.87 1.76 -9.93
C ILE A 350 -32.68 1.86 -8.40
N PRO A 351 -32.76 0.75 -7.65
CA PRO A 351 -32.57 0.76 -6.20
C PRO A 351 -31.19 1.33 -5.84
N THR A 352 -31.19 2.49 -5.17
CA THR A 352 -29.99 3.30 -4.95
C THR A 352 -29.95 3.85 -3.54
N VAL A 353 -28.76 3.89 -2.94
CA VAL A 353 -28.54 4.42 -1.57
C VAL A 353 -27.41 5.43 -1.52
N SER A 354 -27.47 6.33 -0.52
CA SER A 354 -26.39 7.28 -0.22
C SER A 354 -25.24 6.58 0.53
N TYR A 355 -24.03 7.10 0.37
CA TYR A 355 -22.85 6.65 1.12
C TYR A 355 -23.01 6.77 2.65
N GLU A 356 -23.89 7.64 3.15
CA GLU A 356 -24.17 7.79 4.58
C GLU A 356 -24.99 6.62 5.14
N GLU A 357 -25.86 6.06 4.31
CA GLU A 357 -26.75 4.94 4.66
C GLU A 357 -26.13 3.60 4.24
N PHE A 358 -24.91 3.59 3.69
CA PHE A 358 -24.25 2.38 3.21
C PHE A 358 -23.55 1.59 4.31
N ASP A 359 -24.34 1.18 5.31
CA ASP A 359 -23.94 0.37 6.45
C ASP A 359 -23.73 -1.13 6.07
N PRO A 360 -23.29 -1.99 7.00
CA PRO A 360 -23.06 -3.41 6.70
C PRO A 360 -24.29 -4.17 6.15
N GLU A 361 -25.51 -3.81 6.57
CA GLU A 361 -26.73 -4.46 6.08
C GLU A 361 -26.99 -4.07 4.62
N LYS A 362 -26.88 -2.77 4.31
CA LYS A 362 -27.00 -2.26 2.93
C LYS A 362 -25.87 -2.72 2.03
N GLN A 363 -24.67 -2.92 2.56
CA GLN A 363 -23.56 -3.53 1.83
C GLN A 363 -23.87 -4.98 1.44
N GLU A 364 -24.52 -5.75 2.30
CA GLU A 364 -24.95 -7.12 1.99
C GLU A 364 -26.06 -7.13 0.93
N GLU A 365 -27.06 -6.25 1.05
CA GLU A 365 -28.08 -6.04 0.00
C GLU A 365 -27.47 -5.67 -1.36
N PHE A 366 -26.39 -4.89 -1.39
CA PHE A 366 -25.66 -4.54 -2.61
C PHE A 366 -24.88 -5.74 -3.19
N ILE A 367 -24.27 -6.58 -2.34
CA ILE A 367 -23.60 -7.82 -2.78
C ILE A 367 -24.60 -8.80 -3.40
N GLU A 368 -25.77 -8.98 -2.78
CA GLU A 368 -26.87 -9.78 -3.32
C GLU A 368 -27.47 -9.15 -4.60
N GLY A 369 -27.32 -7.84 -4.75
CA GLY A 369 -27.79 -7.06 -5.87
C GLY A 369 -29.25 -6.63 -5.78
N LYS A 370 -29.78 -6.57 -4.56
CA LYS A 370 -31.04 -5.88 -4.24
C LYS A 370 -30.88 -4.37 -4.43
N ILE A 371 -29.71 -3.84 -4.06
CA ILE A 371 -29.28 -2.47 -4.35
C ILE A 371 -28.39 -2.50 -5.59
N TRP A 372 -28.65 -1.62 -6.55
CA TRP A 372 -27.92 -1.57 -7.81
C TRP A 372 -26.79 -0.56 -7.79
N ALA A 373 -27.00 0.58 -7.10
CA ALA A 373 -26.05 1.68 -7.06
C ALA A 373 -25.88 2.26 -5.66
N ALA A 374 -24.67 2.74 -5.37
CA ALA A 374 -24.38 3.57 -4.20
C ALA A 374 -23.77 4.90 -4.66
N VAL A 375 -24.23 6.01 -4.08
CA VAL A 375 -23.84 7.37 -4.48
C VAL A 375 -22.97 8.01 -3.41
N GLY A 376 -21.82 8.57 -3.81
CA GLY A 376 -20.90 9.25 -2.90
C GLY A 376 -20.18 10.43 -3.55
N ILE A 377 -19.31 11.07 -2.77
CA ILE A 377 -18.48 12.18 -3.25
C ILE A 377 -17.12 11.63 -3.69
N ALA A 378 -16.61 12.08 -4.84
CA ALA A 378 -15.30 11.73 -5.40
C ALA A 378 -14.14 12.32 -4.59
N SER A 379 -14.04 12.00 -3.30
CA SER A 379 -13.06 12.57 -2.37
C SER A 379 -12.40 11.48 -1.54
N TYR A 380 -11.11 11.64 -1.22
CA TYR A 380 -10.37 10.68 -0.39
C TYR A 380 -10.96 10.47 1.02
N ARG A 381 -11.78 11.43 1.47
CA ARG A 381 -12.47 11.43 2.76
C ARG A 381 -13.76 10.60 2.75
N ASN A 382 -14.36 10.40 1.58
CA ASN A 382 -15.62 9.70 1.46
C ASN A 382 -15.43 8.18 1.72
N PRO A 383 -16.24 7.56 2.58
CA PRO A 383 -16.19 6.12 2.85
C PRO A 383 -16.31 5.26 1.59
N LEU A 384 -17.13 5.65 0.62
CA LEU A 384 -17.34 4.90 -0.63
C LEU A 384 -16.06 4.84 -1.47
N ALA A 385 -15.28 5.94 -1.45
CA ALA A 385 -13.99 6.00 -2.12
C ALA A 385 -12.85 5.37 -1.29
N ARG A 386 -12.91 5.29 0.05
CA ARG A 386 -11.77 4.84 0.89
C ARG A 386 -12.01 3.60 1.74
N GLY A 387 -13.11 3.60 2.47
CA GLY A 387 -13.40 2.70 3.58
C GLY A 387 -14.12 1.43 3.17
N ILE A 388 -14.83 1.45 2.05
CA ILE A 388 -15.61 0.32 1.55
C ILE A 388 -14.79 -0.46 0.53
N ASP A 389 -14.79 -1.79 0.70
CA ASP A 389 -14.03 -2.73 -0.13
C ASP A 389 -14.90 -3.93 -0.49
N LEU A 390 -15.62 -3.81 -1.61
CA LEU A 390 -16.56 -4.82 -2.12
C LEU A 390 -16.18 -5.27 -3.55
N PRO A 391 -14.95 -5.79 -3.78
CA PRO A 391 -14.46 -6.11 -5.11
C PRO A 391 -15.29 -7.18 -5.85
N GLN A 392 -16.01 -8.01 -5.11
CA GLN A 392 -16.89 -9.05 -5.67
C GLN A 392 -18.21 -8.49 -6.23
N ALA A 393 -18.59 -7.25 -5.87
CA ALA A 393 -19.88 -6.67 -6.22
C ALA A 393 -19.75 -5.39 -7.06
N VAL A 394 -18.70 -4.60 -6.85
CA VAL A 394 -18.48 -3.33 -7.57
C VAL A 394 -17.86 -3.61 -8.93
N ARG A 395 -18.59 -3.30 -10.00
CA ARG A 395 -18.22 -3.56 -11.39
C ARG A 395 -17.69 -2.32 -12.10
N TYR A 396 -18.33 -1.18 -11.87
CA TYR A 396 -17.97 0.07 -12.54
C TYR A 396 -18.32 1.30 -11.71
N ALA A 397 -17.68 2.41 -12.07
CA ALA A 397 -17.89 3.71 -11.46
C ALA A 397 -18.43 4.69 -12.50
N VAL A 398 -19.35 5.55 -12.09
CA VAL A 398 -19.86 6.66 -12.91
C VAL A 398 -19.55 7.97 -12.20
N PHE A 399 -18.88 8.90 -12.89
CA PHE A 399 -18.58 10.23 -12.38
C PHE A 399 -19.50 11.26 -13.05
N LEU A 400 -20.37 11.88 -12.26
CA LEU A 400 -21.30 12.92 -12.70
C LEU A 400 -20.59 14.28 -12.74
N GLY A 401 -19.74 14.44 -13.76
CA GLY A 401 -18.84 15.57 -13.90
C GLY A 401 -17.39 15.20 -13.55
N VAL A 402 -16.47 16.06 -13.94
CA VAL A 402 -15.04 15.86 -13.64
C VAL A 402 -14.82 16.08 -12.13
N PRO A 403 -14.15 15.16 -11.39
CA PRO A 403 -13.79 15.40 -10.00
C PRO A 403 -12.91 16.65 -9.84
N LYS A 404 -13.35 17.59 -9.00
CA LYS A 404 -12.72 18.91 -8.84
C LYS A 404 -12.44 19.22 -7.39
N LEU A 405 -11.34 19.95 -7.15
CA LEU A 405 -11.08 20.68 -5.93
C LEU A 405 -11.34 22.16 -6.17
N LYS A 406 -12.11 22.79 -5.28
CA LYS A 406 -12.32 24.24 -5.24
C LYS A 406 -11.56 24.85 -4.08
N PHE A 407 -10.79 25.90 -4.35
CA PHE A 407 -10.09 26.69 -3.35
C PHE A 407 -10.58 28.14 -3.42
N SER A 408 -11.13 28.65 -2.32
CA SER A 408 -11.51 30.06 -2.24
C SER A 408 -10.26 30.93 -2.33
N VAL A 409 -10.35 32.03 -3.09
CA VAL A 409 -9.34 33.08 -3.13
C VAL A 409 -9.30 33.86 -1.80
N ARG A 410 -10.37 33.80 -1.00
CA ARG A 410 -10.38 34.36 0.35
C ARG A 410 -9.60 33.44 1.29
N LEU A 411 -8.40 33.87 1.66
CA LEU A 411 -7.45 33.03 2.39
C LEU A 411 -7.73 32.98 3.89
N SER A 412 -7.66 31.76 4.42
CA SER A 412 -7.65 31.46 5.85
C SER A 412 -6.22 31.15 6.32
N LEU A 413 -5.96 31.19 7.63
CA LEU A 413 -4.67 30.75 8.19
C LEU A 413 -4.53 29.23 8.30
N ALA A 414 -5.56 28.45 7.95
CA ALA A 414 -5.49 26.99 7.96
C ALA A 414 -4.34 26.45 7.07
N PRO A 415 -3.32 25.76 7.65
CA PRO A 415 -2.14 25.32 6.91
C PRO A 415 -2.44 24.43 5.70
N ILE A 416 -3.48 23.60 5.78
CA ILE A 416 -3.87 22.70 4.71
C ILE A 416 -4.43 23.43 3.48
N LYS A 417 -5.14 24.55 3.69
CA LYS A 417 -5.69 25.37 2.60
C LYS A 417 -4.60 26.15 1.89
N LEU A 418 -3.70 26.79 2.66
CA LEU A 418 -2.52 27.50 2.12
C LEU A 418 -1.61 26.53 1.34
N TYR A 419 -1.38 25.34 1.90
CA TYR A 419 -0.58 24.29 1.24
C TYR A 419 -1.19 23.85 -0.10
N GLY A 420 -2.51 23.64 -0.13
CA GLY A 420 -3.23 23.25 -1.35
C GLY A 420 -3.10 24.29 -2.45
N LEU A 421 -3.33 25.58 -2.12
CA LEU A 421 -3.21 26.67 -3.07
C LEU A 421 -1.79 26.84 -3.61
N LEU A 422 -0.77 26.78 -2.75
CA LEU A 422 0.64 26.85 -3.17
C LEU A 422 1.00 25.73 -4.13
N LEU A 423 0.51 24.50 -3.90
CA LEU A 423 0.73 23.39 -4.82
C LEU A 423 0.04 23.60 -6.17
N VAL A 424 -1.19 24.13 -6.14
CA VAL A 424 -1.98 24.37 -7.35
C VAL A 424 -1.38 25.47 -8.22
N LEU A 425 -0.95 26.56 -7.60
CA LEU A 425 -0.46 27.74 -8.30
C LEU A 425 1.04 27.69 -8.56
N ARG A 426 1.75 26.63 -8.13
CA ARG A 426 3.22 26.53 -8.16
C ARG A 426 3.83 26.90 -9.50
N GLU A 427 3.25 26.42 -10.60
CA GLU A 427 3.75 26.60 -11.96
C GLU A 427 3.48 28.01 -12.52
N LEU A 428 2.62 28.80 -11.86
CA LEU A 428 2.26 30.15 -12.28
C LEU A 428 3.19 31.22 -11.67
N PHE A 429 4.02 30.84 -10.69
CA PHE A 429 5.02 31.73 -10.08
C PHE A 429 6.31 31.76 -10.89
N THR A 430 7.07 32.86 -10.76
CA THR A 430 8.41 32.99 -11.36
C THR A 430 9.41 32.01 -10.75
N GLU A 431 10.53 31.73 -11.44
CA GLU A 431 11.54 30.77 -10.94
C GLU A 431 12.08 31.12 -9.53
N GLU A 432 12.29 32.41 -9.23
CA GLU A 432 12.74 32.86 -7.91
C GLU A 432 11.68 32.60 -6.84
N GLU A 433 10.42 32.88 -7.15
CA GLU A 433 9.29 32.66 -6.24
C GLU A 433 9.00 31.18 -6.04
N GLN A 434 9.21 30.34 -7.05
CA GLN A 434 9.06 28.89 -6.93
C GLN A 434 9.97 28.31 -5.84
N LEU A 435 11.18 28.83 -5.65
CA LEU A 435 12.05 28.43 -4.54
C LEU A 435 11.43 28.77 -3.17
N ARG A 436 10.80 29.95 -3.04
CA ARG A 436 10.08 30.36 -1.83
C ARG A 436 8.86 29.47 -1.60
N VAL A 437 8.08 29.20 -2.65
CA VAL A 437 6.92 28.29 -2.63
C VAL A 437 7.32 26.88 -2.17
N ILE A 438 8.44 26.34 -2.67
CA ILE A 438 8.96 25.03 -2.23
C ILE A 438 9.31 25.05 -0.73
N SER A 439 9.92 26.13 -0.26
CA SER A 439 10.22 26.33 1.16
C SER A 439 8.94 26.36 2.01
N TYR A 440 7.92 27.11 1.58
CA TYR A 440 6.62 27.18 2.24
C TYR A 440 5.90 25.83 2.26
N ILE A 441 5.85 25.12 1.14
CA ILE A 441 5.29 23.76 1.03
C ILE A 441 6.01 22.82 2.03
N SER A 442 7.33 22.85 2.10
CA SER A 442 8.14 22.02 3.01
C SER A 442 7.89 22.36 4.48
N TYR A 443 7.69 23.64 4.80
CA TYR A 443 7.31 24.10 6.12
C TYR A 443 5.91 23.63 6.52
N LEU A 444 4.90 23.91 5.69
CA LEU A 444 3.48 23.59 5.92
C LEU A 444 3.23 22.09 6.05
N LYS A 445 4.01 21.25 5.34
CA LYS A 445 3.91 19.78 5.41
C LYS A 445 3.99 19.23 6.84
N LYS A 446 4.65 19.94 7.76
CA LYS A 446 4.77 19.57 9.18
C LYS A 446 3.50 19.85 9.99
N TYR A 447 2.62 20.72 9.51
CA TYR A 447 1.50 21.30 10.25
C TYR A 447 0.14 21.13 9.55
N LEU A 448 0.04 20.27 8.52
CA LEU A 448 -1.21 20.08 7.77
C LEU A 448 -2.42 19.67 8.62
N SER A 449 -2.19 19.05 9.78
CA SER A 449 -3.25 18.64 10.72
C SER A 449 -3.57 19.67 11.80
N LEU A 450 -2.88 20.82 11.82
CA LEU A 450 -3.13 21.89 12.79
C LEU A 450 -4.41 22.63 12.39
N LYS A 451 -5.39 22.66 13.30
CA LYS A 451 -6.63 23.42 13.12
C LYS A 451 -6.38 24.90 13.31
N GLU A 452 -7.12 25.73 12.58
CA GLU A 452 -6.98 27.18 12.59
C GLU A 452 -7.19 27.80 13.98
N GLU A 453 -8.19 27.30 14.72
CA GLU A 453 -8.50 27.69 16.11
C GLU A 453 -7.33 27.50 17.10
N LEU A 454 -6.37 26.63 16.77
CA LEU A 454 -5.23 26.33 17.64
C LEU A 454 -3.97 27.14 17.27
N ILE A 455 -4.01 27.93 16.20
CA ILE A 455 -2.86 28.67 15.68
C ILE A 455 -2.38 29.72 16.68
N ASP A 456 -3.30 30.41 17.38
CA ASP A 456 -2.96 31.46 18.35
C ASP A 456 -2.09 30.94 19.51
N LYS A 457 -2.11 29.63 19.78
CA LYS A 457 -1.26 28.99 20.80
C LYS A 457 0.20 28.86 20.37
N TYR A 458 0.51 29.13 19.09
CA TYR A 458 1.84 28.96 18.51
C TYR A 458 2.28 30.22 17.73
N PRO A 459 2.77 31.27 18.42
CA PRO A 459 3.06 32.57 17.80
C PRO A 459 4.02 32.50 16.61
N LYS A 460 5.10 31.72 16.72
CA LYS A 460 6.08 31.54 15.63
C LYS A 460 5.52 30.81 14.41
N ILE A 461 4.51 29.96 14.61
CA ILE A 461 3.84 29.29 13.50
C ILE A 461 2.88 30.26 12.84
N LYS A 462 2.10 30.99 13.65
CA LYS A 462 1.18 32.03 13.19
C LYS A 462 1.88 33.05 12.30
N GLU A 463 2.98 33.64 12.76
CA GLU A 463 3.79 34.60 11.99
C GLU A 463 4.19 34.06 10.61
N LYS A 464 4.60 32.79 10.55
CA LYS A 464 4.98 32.16 9.27
C LYS A 464 3.77 31.88 8.38
N LEU A 465 2.62 31.56 8.95
CA LEU A 465 1.38 31.35 8.21
C LEU A 465 0.83 32.68 7.67
N GLU A 466 0.96 33.76 8.43
CA GLU A 466 0.62 35.12 7.99
C GLU A 466 1.52 35.56 6.84
N GLU A 467 2.84 35.35 6.93
CA GLU A 467 3.78 35.61 5.82
C GLU A 467 3.35 34.86 4.53
N ILE A 468 3.00 33.57 4.65
CA ILE A 468 2.55 32.76 3.51
C ILE A 468 1.22 33.29 2.94
N ARG A 469 0.29 33.66 3.83
CA ARG A 469 -1.00 34.21 3.44
C ARG A 469 -0.81 35.52 2.69
N GLU A 470 -0.04 36.46 3.22
CA GLU A 470 0.26 37.75 2.59
C GLU A 470 0.94 37.57 1.23
N PHE A 471 1.87 36.62 1.12
CA PHE A 471 2.49 36.27 -0.16
C PHE A 471 1.43 35.85 -1.20
N LEU A 472 0.48 34.99 -0.83
CA LEU A 472 -0.59 34.56 -1.73
C LEU A 472 -1.61 35.68 -2.00
N GLU A 473 -2.01 36.46 -0.98
CA GLU A 473 -2.94 37.59 -1.12
C GLU A 473 -2.40 38.63 -2.12
N LYS A 474 -1.10 38.95 -2.03
CA LYS A 474 -0.42 39.87 -2.96
C LYS A 474 -0.56 39.42 -4.42
N HIS A 475 -0.41 38.13 -4.68
CA HIS A 475 -0.52 37.58 -6.04
C HIS A 475 -1.97 37.46 -6.49
N LEU A 476 -2.86 36.94 -5.64
CA LEU A 476 -4.26 36.75 -5.98
C LEU A 476 -5.04 38.06 -6.12
N SER A 477 -4.50 39.18 -5.63
CA SER A 477 -5.05 40.53 -5.83
C SER A 477 -4.50 41.23 -7.08
N SER A 478 -3.50 40.65 -7.75
CA SER A 478 -2.90 41.22 -8.98
C SER A 478 -3.70 40.78 -10.21
N GLU A 479 -4.14 41.74 -11.02
CA GLU A 479 -4.82 41.45 -12.28
C GLU A 479 -3.96 40.60 -13.23
N GLU A 480 -2.66 40.90 -13.32
CA GLU A 480 -1.70 40.13 -14.14
C GLU A 480 -1.66 38.64 -13.74
N PHE A 481 -1.67 38.37 -12.43
CA PHE A 481 -1.65 36.99 -11.93
C PHE A 481 -3.00 36.29 -12.13
N LEU A 482 -4.11 37.00 -11.95
CA LEU A 482 -5.44 36.48 -12.25
C LEU A 482 -5.60 36.16 -13.74
N GLU A 483 -5.02 36.96 -14.64
CA GLU A 483 -4.95 36.67 -16.07
C GLU A 483 -4.10 35.43 -16.37
N LYS A 484 -2.95 35.24 -15.69
CA LYS A 484 -2.16 34.00 -15.77
C LYS A 484 -2.97 32.77 -15.34
N ILE A 485 -3.80 32.88 -14.30
CA ILE A 485 -4.70 31.80 -13.91
C ILE A 485 -5.77 31.56 -14.98
N LYS A 486 -6.41 32.61 -15.51
CA LYS A 486 -7.46 32.49 -16.54
C LYS A 486 -6.94 31.89 -17.85
N SER A 487 -5.72 32.22 -18.24
CA SER A 487 -5.06 31.71 -19.46
C SER A 487 -4.46 30.31 -19.28
N SER A 488 -4.28 29.85 -18.03
CA SER A 488 -3.80 28.50 -17.75
C SER A 488 -4.72 27.42 -18.34
N GLU A 489 -4.10 26.39 -18.89
CA GLU A 489 -4.81 25.20 -19.37
C GLU A 489 -5.15 24.20 -18.26
N THR A 490 -4.56 24.36 -17.07
CA THR A 490 -4.59 23.37 -15.98
C THR A 490 -5.21 23.90 -14.70
N VAL A 491 -5.48 25.20 -14.64
CA VAL A 491 -6.11 25.87 -13.52
C VAL A 491 -7.26 26.73 -14.05
N SER A 492 -8.42 26.64 -13.42
CA SER A 492 -9.57 27.48 -13.76
C SER A 492 -9.85 28.48 -12.65
N LEU A 493 -10.29 29.67 -13.02
CA LEU A 493 -10.85 30.66 -12.10
C LEU A 493 -12.35 30.74 -12.34
N LYS A 494 -13.16 30.51 -11.32
CA LYS A 494 -14.63 30.61 -11.36
C LYS A 494 -15.12 31.64 -10.36
N GLU A 495 -16.17 32.35 -10.71
CA GLU A 495 -16.84 33.29 -9.81
C GLU A 495 -18.19 32.69 -9.41
N GLU A 496 -18.41 32.54 -8.10
CA GLU A 496 -19.64 31.99 -7.54
C GLU A 496 -20.07 32.88 -6.37
N ASN A 497 -21.31 33.41 -6.40
CA ASN A 497 -21.86 34.29 -5.36
C ASN A 497 -20.97 35.51 -5.03
N GLY A 498 -20.26 36.07 -6.02
CA GLY A 498 -19.35 37.21 -5.85
C GLY A 498 -18.00 36.86 -5.23
N GLU A 499 -17.68 35.57 -5.04
CA GLU A 499 -16.37 35.11 -4.60
C GLU A 499 -15.64 34.35 -5.72
N LEU A 500 -14.33 34.57 -5.81
CA LEU A 500 -13.47 33.87 -6.77
C LEU A 500 -12.95 32.55 -6.18
N TYR A 501 -12.96 31.53 -7.03
CA TYR A 501 -12.51 30.17 -6.72
C TYR A 501 -11.51 29.68 -7.75
N VAL A 502 -10.41 29.12 -7.27
CA VAL A 502 -9.46 28.37 -8.07
C VAL A 502 -9.90 26.91 -8.13
N VAL A 503 -10.10 26.38 -9.34
CA VAL A 503 -10.62 25.03 -9.59
C VAL A 503 -9.60 24.20 -10.35
N VAL A 504 -9.36 22.98 -9.88
CA VAL A 504 -8.44 21.99 -10.47
C VAL A 504 -8.98 20.58 -10.38
N GLY A 505 -8.47 19.67 -11.20
CA GLY A 505 -8.87 18.26 -11.15
C GLY A 505 -8.39 17.54 -9.88
N ASP A 506 -9.27 16.77 -9.24
CA ASP A 506 -8.93 15.90 -8.09
C ASP A 506 -8.44 14.52 -8.56
N ALA A 507 -7.15 14.42 -8.88
CA ALA A 507 -6.52 13.17 -9.27
C ALA A 507 -6.58 12.11 -8.16
N ALA A 508 -6.42 12.50 -6.89
CA ALA A 508 -6.43 11.57 -5.78
C ALA A 508 -7.83 10.99 -5.56
N GLY A 509 -8.85 11.85 -5.55
CA GLY A 509 -10.25 11.44 -5.49
C GLY A 509 -10.64 10.51 -6.65
N TYR A 510 -10.24 10.85 -7.87
CA TYR A 510 -10.52 10.04 -9.06
C TYR A 510 -9.90 8.64 -9.00
N ILE A 511 -8.58 8.54 -8.79
CA ILE A 511 -7.86 7.25 -8.77
C ILE A 511 -8.41 6.35 -7.67
N GLN A 512 -8.73 6.95 -6.53
CA GLN A 512 -9.21 6.22 -5.38
C GLN A 512 -10.64 5.69 -5.56
N ALA A 513 -11.52 6.51 -6.14
CA ALA A 513 -12.90 6.14 -6.44
C ALA A 513 -12.97 5.11 -7.57
N SER A 514 -12.31 5.38 -8.70
CA SER A 514 -12.26 4.45 -9.84
C SER A 514 -11.51 3.17 -9.51
N GLY A 515 -10.50 3.20 -8.63
CA GLY A 515 -9.82 2.02 -8.12
C GLY A 515 -10.69 1.11 -7.24
N ARG A 516 -11.94 1.48 -6.93
CA ARG A 516 -12.89 0.57 -6.26
C ARG A 516 -13.45 -0.50 -7.20
N THR A 517 -13.37 -0.28 -8.50
CA THR A 517 -13.92 -1.19 -9.53
C THR A 517 -12.93 -2.28 -9.95
N SER A 518 -11.67 -2.18 -9.53
CA SER A 518 -10.62 -3.15 -9.85
C SER A 518 -9.80 -3.48 -8.61
N ARG A 519 -9.73 -4.77 -8.26
CA ARG A 519 -8.95 -5.26 -7.12
C ARG A 519 -8.27 -6.58 -7.43
N MET A 520 -7.13 -6.80 -6.79
CA MET A 520 -6.45 -8.07 -6.85
C MET A 520 -7.22 -9.09 -6.00
N PHE A 521 -7.57 -10.22 -6.62
CA PHE A 521 -8.08 -11.42 -5.98
C PHE A 521 -7.19 -12.62 -6.33
N ALA A 522 -7.55 -13.79 -5.85
CA ALA A 522 -6.77 -15.01 -6.03
C ALA A 522 -6.44 -15.39 -7.49
N GLY A 523 -7.28 -14.96 -8.44
CA GLY A 523 -7.12 -15.25 -9.87
C GLY A 523 -6.51 -14.11 -10.70
N GLY A 524 -6.11 -12.99 -10.09
CA GLY A 524 -5.56 -11.83 -10.80
C GLY A 524 -6.21 -10.52 -10.40
N LEU A 525 -6.01 -9.48 -11.22
CA LEU A 525 -6.59 -8.16 -11.01
C LEU A 525 -7.91 -8.07 -11.79
N THR A 526 -9.04 -7.86 -11.09
CA THR A 526 -10.34 -7.72 -11.78
C THR A 526 -10.29 -6.58 -12.78
N LYS A 527 -10.93 -6.75 -13.94
CA LYS A 527 -11.20 -5.62 -14.82
C LYS A 527 -12.28 -4.76 -14.16
N GLY A 528 -12.16 -3.45 -14.31
CA GLY A 528 -13.20 -2.50 -13.92
C GLY A 528 -13.41 -1.47 -15.02
N LEU A 529 -14.49 -0.70 -14.93
CA LEU A 529 -14.77 0.41 -15.84
C LEU A 529 -15.01 1.70 -15.05
N SER A 530 -14.54 2.82 -15.59
CA SER A 530 -14.79 4.17 -15.10
C SER A 530 -15.41 4.98 -16.22
N LEU A 531 -16.64 5.44 -16.03
CA LEU A 531 -17.37 6.31 -16.95
C LEU A 531 -17.41 7.72 -16.38
N MET A 532 -16.85 8.71 -17.07
CA MET A 532 -16.82 10.10 -16.58
C MET A 532 -17.51 11.05 -17.55
N PHE A 533 -18.55 11.73 -17.08
CA PHE A 533 -19.17 12.82 -17.82
C PHE A 533 -18.32 14.10 -17.73
N ILE A 534 -18.14 14.77 -18.86
CA ILE A 534 -17.26 15.95 -18.95
C ILE A 534 -18.10 17.23 -18.94
N ASP A 535 -18.11 17.91 -17.79
CA ASP A 535 -18.72 19.24 -17.61
C ASP A 535 -17.72 20.40 -17.72
N ASP A 536 -16.42 20.13 -17.68
CA ASP A 536 -15.39 21.17 -17.64
C ASP A 536 -14.07 20.69 -18.26
N LEU A 537 -13.76 21.23 -19.44
CA LEU A 537 -12.60 20.82 -20.24
C LEU A 537 -11.27 21.22 -19.60
N LYS A 538 -11.22 22.35 -18.88
CA LYS A 538 -10.01 22.77 -18.17
C LYS A 538 -9.76 21.90 -16.94
N ALA A 539 -10.81 21.56 -16.20
CA ALA A 539 -10.71 20.60 -15.10
C ALA A 539 -10.28 19.21 -15.59
N LEU A 540 -10.78 18.75 -16.74
CA LEU A 540 -10.34 17.49 -17.36
C LEU A 540 -8.85 17.52 -17.69
N ASN A 541 -8.37 18.59 -18.33
CA ASN A 541 -6.94 18.71 -18.66
C ASN A 541 -6.06 18.76 -17.41
N SER A 542 -6.51 19.51 -16.39
CA SER A 542 -5.89 19.54 -15.05
C SER A 542 -5.80 18.14 -14.44
N LEU A 543 -6.89 17.39 -14.49
CA LEU A 543 -6.98 16.03 -13.97
C LEU A 543 -6.01 15.09 -14.70
N ARG A 544 -6.00 15.10 -16.03
CA ARG A 544 -5.11 14.27 -16.86
C ARG A 544 -3.64 14.49 -16.51
N LYS A 545 -3.18 15.75 -16.47
CA LYS A 545 -1.77 16.06 -16.12
C LYS A 545 -1.43 15.66 -14.69
N ARG A 546 -2.36 15.83 -13.74
CA ARG A 546 -2.14 15.49 -12.33
C ARG A 546 -2.14 13.99 -12.06
N ILE A 547 -2.93 13.19 -12.79
CA ILE A 547 -2.94 11.73 -12.61
C ILE A 547 -1.59 11.12 -12.98
N LEU A 548 -0.87 11.66 -13.97
CA LEU A 548 0.47 11.21 -14.36
C LEU A 548 1.49 11.30 -13.21
N LEU A 549 1.25 12.11 -12.18
CA LEU A 549 2.06 12.17 -10.97
C LEU A 549 1.87 10.95 -10.05
N PHE A 550 0.78 10.21 -10.23
CA PHE A 550 0.39 9.06 -9.40
C PHE A 550 0.47 7.73 -10.17
N LEU A 551 0.22 7.74 -11.48
CA LEU A 551 0.18 6.57 -12.35
C LEU A 551 0.87 6.89 -13.67
N GLU A 552 1.92 6.15 -14.02
CA GLU A 552 2.69 6.35 -15.25
C GLU A 552 1.92 5.85 -16.49
N ASP A 553 1.06 4.82 -16.35
CA ASP A 553 0.35 4.16 -17.45
C ASP A 553 -1.18 4.31 -17.34
N ILE A 554 -1.71 5.54 -17.36
CA ILE A 554 -3.15 5.77 -17.54
C ILE A 554 -3.44 6.27 -18.96
N SER A 555 -4.45 5.71 -19.61
CA SER A 555 -4.96 6.20 -20.88
C SER A 555 -6.47 6.39 -20.78
N PHE A 556 -6.93 7.60 -21.09
CA PHE A 556 -8.35 7.89 -21.22
C PHE A 556 -8.79 7.61 -22.66
N LYS A 557 -9.88 6.88 -22.80
CA LYS A 557 -10.61 6.73 -24.07
C LYS A 557 -11.83 7.62 -24.05
N VAL A 558 -12.27 8.05 -25.23
CA VAL A 558 -13.47 8.85 -25.38
C VAL A 558 -14.54 8.00 -26.05
N LEU A 559 -15.70 7.89 -25.43
CA LEU A 559 -16.81 7.18 -26.05
C LEU A 559 -17.25 7.91 -27.32
N ASN A 560 -17.34 7.19 -28.44
CA ASN A 560 -17.89 7.73 -29.68
C ASN A 560 -19.41 7.90 -29.58
N TYR A 561 -19.83 8.90 -28.80
CA TYR A 561 -21.21 9.24 -28.53
C TYR A 561 -21.37 10.75 -28.44
N ASP A 562 -22.40 11.28 -29.11
CA ASP A 562 -22.72 12.71 -29.15
C ASP A 562 -21.51 13.57 -29.56
N LYS A 563 -20.93 14.34 -28.64
CA LYS A 563 -19.75 15.20 -28.91
C LYS A 563 -18.41 14.50 -28.69
N GLY A 564 -18.39 13.19 -28.44
CA GLY A 564 -17.17 12.43 -28.17
C GLY A 564 -16.07 12.61 -29.22
N LYS A 565 -16.41 12.67 -30.51
CA LYS A 565 -15.43 12.90 -31.59
C LYS A 565 -14.70 14.24 -31.45
N GLU A 566 -15.43 15.31 -31.15
CA GLU A 566 -14.86 16.64 -30.90
C GLU A 566 -13.85 16.62 -29.75
N LEU A 567 -14.21 15.93 -28.65
CA LEU A 567 -13.33 15.82 -27.48
C LEU A 567 -12.07 15.00 -27.81
N SER A 568 -12.22 13.89 -28.54
CA SER A 568 -11.12 13.04 -28.99
C SER A 568 -10.12 13.81 -29.84
N GLU A 569 -10.60 14.53 -30.87
CA GLU A 569 -9.76 15.36 -31.75
C GLU A 569 -9.04 16.46 -30.98
N ARG A 570 -9.75 17.14 -30.07
CA ARG A 570 -9.18 18.25 -29.27
C ARG A 570 -8.03 17.82 -28.36
N PHE A 571 -8.09 16.61 -27.80
CA PHE A 571 -7.16 16.13 -26.78
C PHE A 571 -6.24 15.00 -27.23
N GLY A 572 -6.37 14.54 -28.48
CA GLY A 572 -5.63 13.43 -29.05
C GLY A 572 -5.90 12.10 -28.34
N LEU A 573 -7.16 11.86 -27.94
CA LEU A 573 -7.55 10.67 -27.17
C LEU A 573 -8.16 9.60 -28.07
N GLU A 574 -7.91 8.33 -27.76
CA GLU A 574 -8.45 7.19 -28.50
C GLU A 574 -9.99 7.14 -28.38
N LEU A 575 -10.68 6.90 -29.49
CA LEU A 575 -12.12 6.66 -29.49
C LEU A 575 -12.41 5.20 -29.13
N ILE A 576 -13.44 4.98 -28.33
CA ILE A 576 -14.00 3.66 -28.05
C ILE A 576 -15.45 3.60 -28.49
N GLU A 577 -15.82 2.51 -29.17
CA GLU A 577 -17.21 2.28 -29.56
C GLU A 577 -18.00 1.67 -28.40
N GLU A 578 -19.30 1.93 -28.39
CA GLU A 578 -20.22 1.42 -27.37
C GLU A 578 -20.19 -0.13 -27.27
N ARG A 579 -19.98 -0.83 -28.39
CA ARG A 579 -19.83 -2.30 -28.43
C ARG A 579 -18.57 -2.80 -27.72
N ASP A 580 -17.49 -2.03 -27.74
CA ASP A 580 -16.26 -2.41 -27.06
C ASP A 580 -16.38 -2.18 -25.56
N VAL A 581 -17.14 -1.15 -25.14
CA VAL A 581 -17.52 -0.97 -23.72
C VAL A 581 -18.37 -2.15 -23.24
N GLU A 582 -19.33 -2.61 -24.05
CA GLU A 582 -20.15 -3.81 -23.74
C GLU A 582 -19.29 -5.07 -23.56
N ARG A 583 -18.30 -5.30 -24.42
CA ARG A 583 -17.36 -6.42 -24.28
C ARG A 583 -16.56 -6.37 -22.98
N ILE A 584 -16.22 -5.16 -22.50
CA ILE A 584 -15.55 -5.02 -21.21
C ILE A 584 -16.47 -5.53 -20.09
N PHE A 585 -17.78 -5.25 -20.16
CA PHE A 585 -18.76 -5.75 -19.20
C PHE A 585 -18.99 -7.27 -19.23
N GLU A 586 -18.65 -7.96 -20.33
CA GLU A 586 -18.67 -9.43 -20.36
C GLU A 586 -17.54 -10.05 -19.53
N VAL A 587 -16.50 -9.28 -19.22
CA VAL A 587 -15.28 -9.71 -18.52
C VAL A 587 -15.21 -9.18 -17.07
N ILE A 588 -16.02 -8.16 -16.74
CA ILE A 588 -16.21 -7.62 -15.37
C ILE A 588 -17.26 -8.44 -14.64
#